data_AF-A0A2H0H8Y7-F1
#
_entry.id   AF-A0A2H0H8Y7-F1
#
_cell.length_a   1.000
_cell.length_b   1.000
_cell.length_c   1.000
_cell.angle_alpha   90.00
_cell.angle_beta   90.00
_cell.angle_gamma   90.00
#
_symmetry.space_group_name_H-M   'P 1'
#
loop_
_entity.id
_entity.type
_entity.pdbx_description
1 polymer ?
#
loop_
_entity_poly.entity_id
_entity_poly.type
_entity_poly.pdbx_seq_one_letter_code
_entity_poly.pdbx_strand_id
1 'polypeptide(L)'
;ENCQASTNQTILIHPLPVAAFTVAPGTTVCVDEQLSFSATSTTNIIDWNWNFGDGNTGTGQNVTHTYATSGTKQVVLTVTNINSCTDVVTTTITVNPLPAADFSVSVNDTSCYAELVSFNATGTPDIIDWQWQFGDGNTASGQNTTHAYTTYGNFTVTSIYTNANGCQDITSHMQTVVDLSALDFSVTSSPSCPGYPVDILGIGNVTFTPWIWNLGDGTVEVGKEVVHTYPNAGTYDIRLDVCTQTVEKQLIVNPVCSVYAGDMQYTCEDVYFNYALSATPPTATGDSAVRWFTTGLGTFNDPNLVTPTYFPHVSEGATQNDTILMMMVGYGFYPCDNDTAWAQLVVVPGAFAEAGSDENSCFGDPYDFATSTDSVFATNYVMLHWTTSGT
;
A
#
# COMPACT_ATOMS: atom_id res chain seq x y z
N GLU A 1 106.47 -61.34 -34.11
CA GLU A 1 105.42 -60.53 -34.75
C GLU A 1 104.08 -60.88 -34.14
N ASN A 2 103.27 -59.84 -33.88
CA ASN A 2 101.82 -59.83 -33.61
C ASN A 2 101.22 -60.77 -32.56
N CYS A 3 101.20 -60.31 -31.30
CA CYS A 3 100.17 -60.73 -30.34
C CYS A 3 99.12 -59.62 -30.21
N GLN A 4 97.86 -59.95 -30.52
CA GLN A 4 96.71 -59.12 -30.18
C GLN A 4 95.82 -59.87 -29.19
N ALA A 5 95.37 -59.17 -28.16
CA ALA A 5 94.31 -59.64 -27.26
C ALA A 5 93.03 -58.86 -27.58
N SER A 6 91.91 -59.58 -27.62
CA SER A 6 90.58 -58.96 -27.63
C SER A 6 89.84 -59.38 -26.36
N THR A 7 88.98 -58.49 -25.87
CA THR A 7 88.00 -58.79 -24.83
C THR A 7 86.63 -58.54 -25.41
N ASN A 8 85.65 -59.34 -24.99
CA ASN A 8 84.26 -59.15 -25.37
C ASN A 8 83.51 -58.61 -24.16
N GLN A 9 82.80 -57.50 -24.35
CA GLN A 9 81.81 -57.02 -23.40
C GLN A 9 80.43 -57.32 -23.99
N THR A 10 79.61 -58.09 -23.27
CA THR A 10 78.19 -58.26 -23.60
C THR A 10 77.41 -57.05 -23.09
N ILE A 11 76.81 -56.30 -24.01
CA ILE A 11 75.87 -55.23 -23.71
C ILE A 11 74.46 -55.86 -23.81
N LEU A 12 73.74 -55.91 -22.68
CA LEU A 12 72.35 -56.35 -22.66
C LEU A 12 71.46 -55.16 -23.00
N ILE A 13 70.77 -55.24 -24.15
CA ILE A 13 69.84 -54.21 -24.60
C ILE A 13 68.42 -54.69 -24.25
N HIS A 14 67.76 -54.00 -23.33
CA HIS A 14 66.38 -54.29 -22.96
C HIS A 14 65.41 -53.61 -23.93
N PRO A 15 64.23 -54.20 -24.18
CA PRO A 15 63.19 -53.55 -24.98
C PRO A 15 62.63 -52.32 -24.23
N LEU A 16 62.39 -51.25 -24.98
CA LEU A 16 61.68 -50.07 -24.48
C LEU A 16 60.22 -50.45 -24.15
N PRO A 17 59.61 -49.83 -23.12
CA PRO A 17 58.16 -49.87 -22.99
C PRO A 17 57.49 -49.18 -24.18
N VAL A 18 56.19 -49.45 -24.37
CA VAL A 18 55.35 -48.72 -25.33
C VAL A 18 54.27 -48.01 -24.55
N ALA A 19 54.35 -46.68 -24.50
CA ALA A 19 53.42 -45.82 -23.79
C ALA A 19 52.14 -45.63 -24.62
N ALA A 20 50.98 -45.92 -24.04
CA ALA A 20 49.69 -45.68 -24.65
C ALA A 20 48.64 -45.44 -23.57
N PHE A 21 47.62 -44.64 -23.89
CA PHE A 21 46.46 -44.48 -23.02
C PHE A 21 45.19 -44.16 -23.78
N THR A 22 44.07 -44.31 -23.09
CA THR A 22 42.73 -43.92 -23.54
C THR A 22 42.15 -42.89 -22.59
N VAL A 23 41.25 -42.06 -23.12
CA VAL A 23 40.55 -41.01 -22.36
C VAL A 23 39.06 -41.19 -22.56
N ALA A 24 38.29 -41.19 -21.47
CA ALA A 24 36.84 -41.25 -21.48
C ALA A 24 36.25 -39.96 -20.86
N PRO A 25 35.15 -39.41 -21.43
CA PRO A 25 34.40 -39.91 -22.59
C PRO A 25 35.06 -39.62 -23.95
N GLY A 26 36.08 -38.77 -24.01
CA GLY A 26 36.82 -38.45 -25.24
C GLY A 26 37.90 -37.40 -25.02
N THR A 27 38.42 -36.83 -26.10
CA THR A 27 39.48 -35.80 -26.06
C THR A 27 38.95 -34.37 -26.15
N THR A 28 37.64 -34.20 -26.22
CA THR A 28 36.96 -32.90 -26.21
C THR A 28 35.94 -32.92 -25.08
N VAL A 29 36.02 -31.92 -24.20
CA VAL A 29 35.30 -31.90 -22.93
C VAL A 29 34.95 -30.45 -22.56
N CYS A 30 33.99 -30.23 -21.67
CA CYS A 30 33.71 -28.91 -21.13
C CYS A 30 34.57 -28.62 -19.89
N VAL A 31 34.70 -27.34 -19.51
CA VAL A 31 35.28 -26.96 -18.22
C VAL A 31 34.56 -27.70 -17.08
N ASP A 32 35.33 -28.12 -16.08
CA ASP A 32 34.90 -28.85 -14.87
C ASP A 32 34.27 -30.24 -15.08
N GLU A 33 34.20 -30.73 -16.32
CA GLU A 33 33.78 -32.10 -16.60
C GLU A 33 34.93 -33.10 -16.34
N GLN A 34 34.59 -34.20 -15.67
CA GLN A 34 35.56 -35.20 -15.20
C GLN A 34 36.00 -36.14 -16.33
N LEU A 35 37.30 -36.15 -16.61
CA LEU A 35 37.93 -37.10 -17.51
C LEU A 35 38.53 -38.28 -16.75
N SER A 36 38.44 -39.46 -17.34
CA SER A 36 39.14 -40.66 -16.87
C SER A 36 40.23 -41.05 -17.86
N PHE A 37 41.46 -41.23 -17.37
CA PHE A 37 42.63 -41.62 -18.15
C PHE A 37 43.05 -43.02 -17.75
N SER A 38 43.19 -43.90 -18.74
CA SER A 38 43.58 -45.30 -18.53
C SER A 38 44.77 -45.65 -19.39
N ALA A 39 45.91 -45.91 -18.76
CA ALA A 39 47.13 -46.35 -19.44
C ALA A 39 46.98 -47.80 -19.94
N THR A 40 47.21 -47.98 -21.24
CA THR A 40 47.16 -49.24 -21.99
C THR A 40 48.55 -49.71 -22.43
N SER A 41 49.60 -49.17 -21.79
CA SER A 41 51.02 -49.43 -22.04
C SER A 41 51.42 -50.90 -21.87
N THR A 42 52.41 -51.36 -22.65
CA THR A 42 52.92 -52.75 -22.62
C THR A 42 54.33 -52.87 -22.06
N THR A 43 54.82 -54.11 -21.85
CA THR A 43 56.21 -54.43 -21.44
C THR A 43 56.51 -54.21 -19.95
N ASN A 44 55.74 -54.83 -19.05
CA ASN A 44 55.98 -54.90 -17.59
C ASN A 44 56.27 -53.52 -16.94
N ILE A 45 55.31 -52.60 -17.06
CA ILE A 45 55.36 -51.26 -16.47
C ILE A 45 55.25 -51.35 -14.94
N ILE A 46 56.08 -50.57 -14.24
CA ILE A 46 56.08 -50.46 -12.78
C ILE A 46 55.72 -49.06 -12.29
N ASP A 47 55.76 -48.05 -13.15
CA ASP A 47 55.46 -46.66 -12.81
C ASP A 47 54.75 -45.93 -13.96
N TRP A 48 53.77 -45.09 -13.59
CA TRP A 48 52.95 -44.27 -14.48
C TRP A 48 52.88 -42.86 -13.91
N ASN A 49 53.47 -41.90 -14.62
CA ASN A 49 53.46 -40.50 -14.24
C ASN A 49 52.74 -39.67 -15.29
N TRP A 50 51.73 -38.92 -14.84
CA TRP A 50 50.89 -38.08 -15.69
C TRP A 50 51.21 -36.61 -15.47
N ASN A 51 51.31 -35.86 -16.55
CA ASN A 51 51.26 -34.40 -16.54
C ASN A 51 50.05 -33.96 -17.36
N PHE A 52 49.10 -33.27 -16.74
CA PHE A 52 47.85 -32.91 -17.39
C PHE A 52 47.95 -31.62 -18.24
N GLY A 53 49.10 -30.95 -18.27
CA GLY A 53 49.33 -29.77 -19.09
C GLY A 53 48.72 -28.48 -18.53
N ASP A 54 48.22 -28.50 -17.30
CA ASP A 54 47.65 -27.36 -16.56
C ASP A 54 48.41 -27.06 -15.26
N GLY A 55 49.57 -27.70 -15.06
CA GLY A 55 50.38 -27.62 -13.84
C GLY A 55 50.09 -28.74 -12.84
N ASN A 56 49.04 -29.54 -13.04
CA ASN A 56 48.72 -30.69 -12.19
C ASN A 56 49.35 -31.98 -12.73
N THR A 57 49.61 -32.91 -11.82
CA THR A 57 50.17 -34.24 -12.12
C THR A 57 49.35 -35.35 -11.46
N GLY A 58 49.54 -36.57 -11.93
CA GLY A 58 48.88 -37.76 -11.39
C GLY A 58 49.81 -38.97 -11.41
N THR A 59 49.53 -39.98 -10.57
CA THR A 59 50.30 -41.23 -10.53
C THR A 59 49.37 -42.44 -10.54
N GLY A 60 49.85 -43.54 -11.11
CA GLY A 60 49.10 -44.79 -11.23
C GLY A 60 48.52 -45.02 -12.62
N GLN A 61 48.12 -46.27 -12.88
CA GLN A 61 47.68 -46.70 -14.21
C GLN A 61 46.38 -46.03 -14.67
N ASN A 62 45.46 -45.78 -13.73
CA ASN A 62 44.18 -45.12 -13.98
C ASN A 62 44.07 -43.88 -13.08
N VAL A 63 43.78 -42.73 -13.67
CA VAL A 63 43.65 -41.46 -12.96
C VAL A 63 42.45 -40.68 -13.49
N THR A 64 41.90 -39.80 -12.68
CA THR A 64 40.83 -38.87 -13.08
C THR A 64 41.32 -37.44 -12.94
N HIS A 65 40.88 -36.56 -13.83
CA HIS A 65 41.26 -35.14 -13.80
C HIS A 65 40.13 -34.24 -14.34
N THR A 66 40.07 -33.02 -13.84
CA THR A 66 39.12 -31.96 -14.27
C THR A 66 39.90 -30.70 -14.61
N TYR A 67 39.48 -29.96 -15.62
CA TYR A 67 40.13 -28.71 -16.02
C TYR A 67 39.26 -27.50 -15.71
N ALA A 68 39.76 -26.62 -14.83
CA ALA A 68 39.08 -25.38 -14.42
C ALA A 68 39.18 -24.24 -15.46
N THR A 69 39.98 -24.41 -16.53
CA THR A 69 40.17 -23.39 -17.57
C THR A 69 40.05 -24.00 -18.95
N SER A 70 39.33 -23.30 -19.83
CA SER A 70 39.21 -23.67 -21.24
C SER A 70 40.55 -23.56 -21.98
N GLY A 71 40.61 -24.20 -23.14
CA GLY A 71 41.75 -24.20 -24.04
C GLY A 71 42.32 -25.59 -24.26
N THR A 72 43.41 -25.64 -25.02
CA THR A 72 44.09 -26.88 -25.39
C THR A 72 45.09 -27.28 -24.31
N LYS A 73 45.00 -28.52 -23.81
CA LYS A 73 45.88 -29.10 -22.79
C LYS A 73 46.64 -30.28 -23.39
N GLN A 74 47.96 -30.32 -23.21
CA GLN A 74 48.76 -31.47 -23.64
C GLN A 74 48.97 -32.41 -22.45
N VAL A 75 48.31 -33.56 -22.49
CA VAL A 75 48.48 -34.61 -21.49
C VAL A 75 49.64 -35.49 -21.89
N VAL A 76 50.61 -35.61 -21.00
CA VAL A 76 51.81 -36.42 -21.18
C VAL A 76 51.80 -37.56 -20.18
N LEU A 77 51.84 -38.80 -20.67
CA LEU A 77 52.06 -40.00 -19.88
C LEU A 77 53.51 -40.44 -20.06
N THR A 78 54.24 -40.54 -18.96
CA THR A 78 55.56 -41.18 -18.89
C THR A 78 55.43 -42.51 -18.18
N VAL A 79 55.84 -43.60 -18.81
CA VAL A 79 55.85 -44.94 -18.19
C VAL A 79 57.26 -45.45 -18.03
N THR A 80 57.50 -46.17 -16.93
CA THR A 80 58.80 -46.81 -16.65
C THR A 80 58.60 -48.31 -16.48
N ASN A 81 59.40 -49.11 -17.20
CA ASN A 81 59.36 -50.57 -17.04
C ASN A 81 60.28 -51.07 -15.92
N ILE A 82 60.19 -52.37 -15.62
CA ILE A 82 61.01 -53.02 -14.59
C ILE A 82 62.53 -52.93 -14.82
N ASN A 83 62.97 -52.63 -16.04
CA ASN A 83 64.38 -52.44 -16.40
C ASN A 83 64.80 -50.96 -16.39
N SER A 84 63.96 -50.08 -15.83
CA SER A 84 64.15 -48.64 -15.75
C SER A 84 64.21 -47.92 -17.11
N CYS A 85 63.73 -48.56 -18.18
CA CYS A 85 63.54 -47.90 -19.47
C CYS A 85 62.24 -47.10 -19.46
N THR A 86 62.24 -45.93 -20.08
CA THR A 86 61.08 -45.03 -20.16
C THR A 86 60.58 -44.87 -21.59
N ASP A 87 59.28 -44.60 -21.72
CA ASP A 87 58.65 -44.14 -22.95
C ASP A 87 57.60 -43.09 -22.63
N VAL A 88 57.31 -42.22 -23.59
CA VAL A 88 56.46 -41.04 -23.43
C VAL A 88 55.44 -40.99 -24.55
N VAL A 89 54.17 -40.78 -24.18
CA VAL A 89 53.09 -40.51 -25.13
C VAL A 89 52.36 -39.22 -24.76
N THR A 90 52.00 -38.44 -25.76
CA THR A 90 51.29 -37.17 -25.60
C THR A 90 49.97 -37.22 -26.35
N THR A 91 48.88 -36.83 -25.68
CA THR A 91 47.57 -36.63 -26.30
C THR A 91 47.06 -35.22 -25.99
N THR A 92 46.44 -34.59 -26.98
CA THR A 92 45.85 -33.26 -26.81
C THR A 92 44.38 -33.37 -26.37
N ILE A 93 44.03 -32.63 -25.32
CA ILE A 93 42.66 -32.47 -24.82
C ILE A 93 42.20 -31.05 -25.13
N THR A 94 41.01 -30.91 -25.70
CA THR A 94 40.35 -29.62 -25.95
C THR A 94 39.29 -29.40 -24.89
N VAL A 95 39.48 -28.38 -24.04
CA VAL A 95 38.54 -27.98 -23.00
C VAL A 95 37.74 -26.78 -23.49
N ASN A 96 36.46 -26.93 -23.72
CA ASN A 96 35.58 -25.88 -24.20
C ASN A 96 35.03 -25.04 -23.03
N PRO A 97 34.92 -23.71 -23.19
CA PRO A 97 34.32 -22.86 -22.16
C PRO A 97 32.84 -23.20 -21.96
N LEU A 98 32.35 -23.01 -20.73
CA LEU A 98 30.92 -22.98 -20.47
C LEU A 98 30.31 -21.71 -21.05
N PRO A 99 29.05 -21.76 -21.53
CA PRO A 99 28.32 -20.54 -21.84
C PRO A 99 28.11 -19.69 -20.59
N ALA A 100 27.88 -18.37 -20.75
CA ALA A 100 27.45 -17.52 -19.64
C ALA A 100 25.91 -17.46 -19.61
N ALA A 101 25.29 -18.27 -18.75
CA ALA A 101 23.84 -18.34 -18.63
C ALA A 101 23.29 -17.25 -17.68
N ASP A 102 22.43 -16.39 -18.19
CA ASP A 102 21.68 -15.42 -17.38
C ASP A 102 20.32 -15.12 -18.01
N PHE A 103 19.34 -14.59 -17.27
CA PHE A 103 18.10 -14.12 -17.88
C PHE A 103 17.43 -13.00 -17.09
N SER A 104 16.58 -12.26 -17.78
CA SER A 104 15.71 -11.25 -17.19
C SER A 104 14.25 -11.71 -17.17
N VAL A 105 13.52 -11.26 -16.16
CA VAL A 105 12.09 -11.50 -15.98
C VAL A 105 11.34 -10.17 -16.12
N SER A 106 10.18 -10.16 -16.79
CA SER A 106 9.43 -8.91 -17.04
C SER A 106 8.76 -8.31 -15.80
N VAL A 107 8.70 -9.05 -14.70
CA VAL A 107 8.05 -8.65 -13.43
C VAL A 107 9.08 -8.67 -12.30
N ASN A 108 8.86 -7.88 -11.24
CA ASN A 108 9.75 -7.79 -10.07
C ASN A 108 9.57 -9.01 -9.14
N ASP A 109 10.02 -10.18 -9.60
CA ASP A 109 10.02 -11.49 -8.91
C ASP A 109 8.64 -12.02 -8.50
N THR A 110 7.59 -11.24 -8.74
CA THR A 110 6.23 -11.47 -8.24
C THR A 110 5.23 -11.20 -9.35
N SER A 111 4.25 -12.08 -9.54
CA SER A 111 3.20 -11.96 -10.55
C SER A 111 1.83 -12.33 -9.99
N CYS A 112 0.78 -11.87 -10.67
CA CYS A 112 -0.59 -12.24 -10.40
C CYS A 112 -0.91 -13.65 -10.91
N TYR A 113 -2.01 -14.22 -10.44
CA TYR A 113 -2.54 -15.48 -10.97
C TYR A 113 -2.80 -15.38 -12.46
N ALA A 114 -2.31 -16.37 -13.22
CA ALA A 114 -2.43 -16.46 -14.67
C ALA A 114 -1.92 -15.23 -15.45
N GLU A 115 -1.12 -14.37 -14.82
CA GLU A 115 -0.41 -13.30 -15.52
C GLU A 115 0.69 -13.90 -16.40
N LEU A 116 0.82 -13.36 -17.61
CA LEU A 116 1.84 -13.80 -18.56
C LEU A 116 3.18 -13.17 -18.18
N VAL A 117 4.08 -13.96 -17.60
CA VAL A 117 5.45 -13.55 -17.26
C VAL A 117 6.37 -13.83 -18.43
N SER A 118 7.15 -12.84 -18.86
CA SER A 118 8.14 -13.00 -19.94
C SER A 118 9.52 -13.27 -19.36
N PHE A 119 10.20 -14.27 -19.91
CA PHE A 119 11.55 -14.67 -19.57
C PHE A 119 12.43 -14.48 -20.80
N ASN A 120 13.45 -13.63 -20.68
CA ASN A 120 14.34 -13.28 -21.80
C ASN A 120 15.77 -13.67 -21.46
N ALA A 121 16.31 -14.63 -22.20
CA ALA A 121 17.68 -15.07 -22.02
C ALA A 121 18.67 -13.93 -22.31
N THR A 122 19.57 -13.71 -21.37
CA THR A 122 20.74 -12.83 -21.51
C THR A 122 22.00 -13.71 -21.51
N GLY A 123 23.04 -13.34 -22.25
CA GLY A 123 24.21 -14.20 -22.40
C GLY A 123 24.95 -14.02 -23.71
N THR A 124 26.01 -14.81 -23.90
CA THR A 124 26.94 -14.73 -25.04
C THR A 124 26.31 -15.21 -26.37
N PRO A 125 26.90 -14.85 -27.53
CA PRO A 125 26.33 -15.16 -28.85
C PRO A 125 26.52 -16.61 -29.34
N ASP A 126 27.16 -17.50 -28.58
CA ASP A 126 27.53 -18.86 -28.98
C ASP A 126 26.52 -19.95 -28.56
N ILE A 127 25.37 -19.55 -28.01
CA ILE A 127 24.28 -20.44 -27.58
C ILE A 127 23.46 -20.89 -28.79
N ILE A 128 23.16 -22.18 -28.86
CA ILE A 128 22.37 -22.79 -29.94
C ILE A 128 21.05 -23.40 -29.46
N ASP A 129 20.91 -23.66 -28.15
CA ASP A 129 19.70 -24.21 -27.55
C ASP A 129 19.44 -23.62 -26.16
N TRP A 130 18.16 -23.39 -25.86
CA TRP A 130 17.66 -22.85 -24.60
C TRP A 130 16.49 -23.70 -24.14
N GLN A 131 16.59 -24.24 -22.93
CA GLN A 131 15.53 -25.02 -22.30
C GLN A 131 15.12 -24.35 -20.99
N TRP A 132 13.82 -24.24 -20.77
CA TRP A 132 13.22 -23.61 -19.61
C TRP A 132 12.42 -24.63 -18.80
N GLN A 133 12.59 -24.59 -17.49
CA GLN A 133 11.78 -25.33 -16.53
C GLN A 133 11.18 -24.31 -15.56
N PHE A 134 9.86 -24.22 -15.48
CA PHE A 134 9.21 -23.16 -14.69
C PHE A 134 8.98 -23.54 -13.22
N GLY A 135 9.38 -24.75 -12.80
CA GLY A 135 9.22 -25.21 -11.41
C GLY A 135 7.79 -25.67 -11.04
N ASP A 136 6.82 -25.51 -11.93
CA ASP A 136 5.44 -26.00 -11.80
C ASP A 136 5.16 -27.29 -12.60
N GLY A 137 6.22 -27.88 -13.19
CA GLY A 137 6.14 -29.05 -14.06
C GLY A 137 6.04 -28.73 -15.55
N ASN A 138 5.86 -27.46 -15.94
CA ASN A 138 5.87 -27.04 -17.33
C ASN A 138 7.28 -26.69 -17.82
N THR A 139 7.48 -26.81 -19.13
CA THR A 139 8.75 -26.52 -19.80
C THR A 139 8.53 -25.75 -21.09
N ALA A 140 9.54 -25.00 -21.53
CA ALA A 140 9.55 -24.35 -22.84
C ALA A 140 10.95 -24.40 -23.48
N SER A 141 11.02 -24.07 -24.76
CA SER A 141 12.27 -24.00 -25.51
C SER A 141 12.36 -22.70 -26.30
N GLY A 142 13.58 -22.27 -26.61
CA GLY A 142 13.86 -21.06 -27.38
C GLY A 142 14.39 -19.92 -26.51
N GLN A 143 15.04 -18.95 -27.15
CA GLN A 143 15.79 -17.90 -26.46
C GLN A 143 14.92 -17.07 -25.50
N ASN A 144 13.71 -16.70 -25.92
CA ASN A 144 12.75 -15.98 -25.09
C ASN A 144 11.46 -16.78 -25.02
N THR A 145 10.82 -16.78 -23.86
CA THR A 145 9.57 -17.49 -23.64
C THR A 145 8.65 -16.71 -22.70
N THR A 146 7.40 -17.13 -22.63
CA THR A 146 6.41 -16.60 -21.71
C THR A 146 5.71 -17.73 -21.00
N HIS A 147 5.38 -17.56 -19.73
CA HIS A 147 4.66 -18.55 -18.94
C HIS A 147 3.66 -17.90 -17.99
N ALA A 148 2.53 -18.58 -17.76
CA ALA A 148 1.50 -18.15 -16.85
C ALA A 148 1.24 -19.24 -15.81
N TYR A 149 1.37 -18.86 -14.53
CA TYR A 149 1.20 -19.79 -13.42
C TYR A 149 -0.26 -19.83 -12.96
N THR A 150 -0.80 -21.04 -12.84
CA THR A 150 -2.20 -21.28 -12.39
C THR A 150 -2.28 -21.82 -10.97
N THR A 151 -1.20 -21.69 -10.20
CA THR A 151 -1.11 -22.08 -8.80
C THR A 151 -0.33 -21.04 -8.03
N TYR A 152 -0.72 -20.77 -6.79
CA TYR A 152 -0.03 -19.83 -5.92
C TYR A 152 1.24 -20.46 -5.31
N GLY A 153 2.22 -19.62 -4.98
CA GLY A 153 3.45 -20.05 -4.30
C GLY A 153 4.72 -19.62 -5.03
N ASN A 154 5.83 -20.23 -4.64
CA ASN A 154 7.16 -19.91 -5.16
C ASN A 154 7.58 -20.99 -6.16
N PHE A 155 8.02 -20.56 -7.33
CA PHE A 155 8.44 -21.41 -8.44
C PHE A 155 9.89 -21.09 -8.79
N THR A 156 10.76 -22.10 -8.75
CA THR A 156 12.13 -21.95 -9.21
C THR A 156 12.17 -22.13 -10.72
N VAL A 157 12.36 -21.03 -11.42
CA VAL A 157 12.57 -21.01 -12.87
C VAL A 157 14.02 -21.33 -13.15
N THR A 158 14.27 -22.40 -13.89
CA THR A 158 15.61 -22.83 -14.30
C THR A 158 15.73 -22.71 -15.81
N SER A 159 16.83 -22.11 -16.26
CA SER A 159 17.15 -22.01 -17.68
C SER A 159 18.49 -22.69 -17.95
N ILE A 160 18.52 -23.51 -19.00
CA ILE A 160 19.64 -24.35 -19.40
C ILE A 160 20.08 -23.91 -20.79
N TYR A 161 21.33 -23.48 -20.89
CA TYR A 161 21.92 -22.91 -22.10
C TYR A 161 22.91 -23.91 -22.67
N THR A 162 22.78 -24.27 -23.95
CA THR A 162 23.73 -25.16 -24.61
C THR A 162 24.44 -24.42 -25.74
N ASN A 163 25.77 -24.36 -25.70
CA ASN A 163 26.56 -23.74 -26.77
C ASN A 163 26.84 -24.72 -27.93
N ALA A 164 27.42 -24.20 -29.02
CA ALA A 164 27.74 -24.98 -30.21
C ALA A 164 28.69 -26.17 -29.97
N ASN A 165 29.43 -26.17 -28.84
CA ASN A 165 30.31 -27.27 -28.44
C ASN A 165 29.62 -28.32 -27.56
N GLY A 166 28.32 -28.15 -27.27
CA GLY A 166 27.56 -29.03 -26.39
C GLY A 166 27.74 -28.75 -24.89
N CYS A 167 28.46 -27.68 -24.51
CA CYS A 167 28.63 -27.32 -23.10
C CYS A 167 27.39 -26.61 -22.57
N GLN A 168 27.04 -26.95 -21.32
CA GLN A 168 25.84 -26.44 -20.66
C GLN A 168 26.18 -25.59 -19.44
N ASP A 169 25.43 -24.52 -19.28
CA ASP A 169 25.38 -23.74 -18.04
C ASP A 169 23.92 -23.54 -17.62
N ILE A 170 23.71 -23.43 -16.31
CA ILE A 170 22.39 -23.42 -15.69
C ILE A 170 22.29 -22.22 -14.76
N THR A 171 21.23 -21.46 -14.91
CA THR A 171 20.88 -20.36 -13.99
C THR A 171 19.45 -20.53 -13.49
N SER A 172 19.16 -19.98 -12.31
CA SER A 172 17.85 -20.10 -11.67
C SER A 172 17.39 -18.81 -11.03
N HIS A 173 16.08 -18.57 -11.09
CA HIS A 173 15.41 -17.41 -10.51
C HIS A 173 14.16 -17.86 -9.75
N MET A 174 13.83 -17.23 -8.62
CA MET A 174 12.59 -17.50 -7.89
C MET A 174 11.47 -16.59 -8.39
N GLN A 175 10.38 -17.15 -8.88
CA GLN A 175 9.16 -16.44 -9.25
C GLN A 175 8.07 -16.72 -8.21
N THR A 176 7.44 -15.67 -7.68
CA THR A 176 6.37 -15.78 -6.69
C THR A 176 5.02 -15.45 -7.34
N VAL A 177 4.02 -16.31 -7.14
CA VAL A 177 2.64 -16.07 -7.59
C VAL A 177 1.80 -15.81 -6.34
N VAL A 178 1.33 -14.58 -6.21
CA VAL A 178 0.67 -14.13 -4.97
C VAL A 178 -0.73 -14.71 -4.82
N ASP A 179 -1.02 -15.21 -3.63
CA ASP A 179 -2.37 -15.53 -3.21
C ASP A 179 -3.03 -14.28 -2.61
N LEU A 180 -4.10 -13.81 -3.27
CA LEU A 180 -4.86 -12.63 -2.88
C LEU A 180 -6.16 -13.01 -2.14
N SER A 181 -6.35 -14.28 -1.74
CA SER A 181 -7.55 -14.73 -1.02
C SER A 181 -7.79 -14.01 0.31
N ALA A 182 -6.72 -13.48 0.93
CA ALA A 182 -6.76 -12.68 2.15
C ALA A 182 -6.54 -11.17 1.89
N LEU A 183 -6.68 -10.72 0.63
CA LEU A 183 -6.61 -9.30 0.31
C LEU A 183 -7.75 -8.58 1.02
N ASP A 184 -7.38 -7.57 1.81
CA ASP A 184 -8.33 -6.69 2.48
C ASP A 184 -7.67 -5.32 2.70
N PHE A 185 -8.37 -4.39 3.31
CA PHE A 185 -7.78 -3.15 3.78
C PHE A 185 -8.50 -2.60 5.02
N SER A 186 -7.82 -1.75 5.76
CA SER A 186 -8.43 -0.98 6.85
C SER A 186 -8.52 0.49 6.48
N VAL A 187 -9.61 1.12 6.89
CA VAL A 187 -9.80 2.58 6.86
C VAL A 187 -9.82 3.02 8.31
N THR A 188 -8.87 3.85 8.72
CA THR A 188 -8.89 4.42 10.08
C THR A 188 -9.99 5.48 10.15
N SER A 189 -10.54 5.69 11.36
CA SER A 189 -11.41 6.85 11.62
C SER A 189 -12.69 6.92 10.76
N SER A 190 -13.40 5.80 10.56
CA SER A 190 -14.77 5.82 10.01
C SER A 190 -15.78 5.63 11.16
N PRO A 191 -16.71 6.58 11.41
CA PRO A 191 -16.92 7.85 10.71
C PRO A 191 -15.81 8.90 10.95
N SER A 192 -15.57 9.77 9.96
CA SER A 192 -14.60 10.90 9.98
C SER A 192 -15.31 12.26 9.85
N CYS A 193 -14.54 13.35 9.78
CA CYS A 193 -15.01 14.72 9.57
C CYS A 193 -14.29 15.38 8.38
N PRO A 194 -14.90 16.39 7.73
CA PRO A 194 -14.32 17.04 6.59
C PRO A 194 -12.99 17.70 6.95
N GLY A 195 -11.96 17.48 6.12
CA GLY A 195 -10.61 18.01 6.31
C GLY A 195 -9.72 17.22 7.28
N TYR A 196 -10.22 16.16 7.92
CA TYR A 196 -9.40 15.29 8.77
C TYR A 196 -8.71 14.20 7.92
N PRO A 197 -7.44 13.88 8.20
CA PRO A 197 -6.73 12.80 7.51
C PRO A 197 -7.34 11.44 7.86
N VAL A 198 -7.49 10.60 6.84
CA VAL A 198 -7.93 9.21 6.93
C VAL A 198 -6.80 8.34 6.41
N ASP A 199 -6.30 7.45 7.27
CA ASP A 199 -5.27 6.49 6.87
C ASP A 199 -5.95 5.25 6.28
N ILE A 200 -5.47 4.84 5.11
CA ILE A 200 -6.00 3.68 4.39
C ILE A 200 -4.83 2.74 4.17
N LEU A 201 -4.94 1.53 4.72
CA LEU A 201 -3.86 0.55 4.73
C LEU A 201 -4.30 -0.74 4.08
N GLY A 202 -3.61 -1.12 3.02
CA GLY A 202 -3.74 -2.40 2.36
C GLY A 202 -3.21 -3.55 3.23
N ILE A 203 -4.05 -4.56 3.44
CA ILE A 203 -3.76 -5.77 4.21
C ILE A 203 -3.54 -6.92 3.23
N GLY A 204 -2.41 -7.59 3.37
CA GLY A 204 -2.04 -8.73 2.54
C GLY A 204 -0.53 -8.94 2.49
N ASN A 205 -0.13 -10.19 2.30
CA ASN A 205 1.26 -10.60 2.08
C ASN A 205 1.63 -10.43 0.60
N VAL A 206 1.42 -9.22 0.11
CA VAL A 206 1.66 -8.86 -1.26
C VAL A 206 2.83 -7.88 -1.27
N THR A 207 3.97 -8.34 -1.78
CA THR A 207 5.13 -7.50 -2.12
C THR A 207 4.95 -6.80 -3.46
N PHE A 208 3.95 -7.21 -4.23
CA PHE A 208 3.60 -6.71 -5.56
C PHE A 208 3.14 -5.24 -5.54
N THR A 209 3.44 -4.55 -6.63
CA THR A 209 3.01 -3.18 -6.95
C THR A 209 2.47 -3.15 -8.39
N PRO A 210 1.45 -2.33 -8.70
CA PRO A 210 0.87 -1.30 -7.85
C PRO A 210 -0.31 -1.78 -7.00
N TRP A 211 -0.49 -1.18 -5.83
CA TRP A 211 -1.74 -1.13 -5.08
C TRP A 211 -2.48 0.12 -5.57
N ILE A 212 -3.63 -0.05 -6.21
CA ILE A 212 -4.36 1.08 -6.81
C ILE A 212 -5.62 1.34 -5.99
N TRP A 213 -5.73 2.55 -5.45
CA TRP A 213 -6.88 3.00 -4.69
C TRP A 213 -7.75 3.89 -5.54
N ASN A 214 -9.06 3.66 -5.51
CA ASN A 214 -10.06 4.65 -5.91
C ASN A 214 -10.80 5.05 -4.64
N LEU A 215 -10.69 6.33 -4.26
CA LEU A 215 -11.14 6.82 -2.96
C LEU A 215 -12.61 7.26 -2.95
N GLY A 216 -13.34 7.05 -4.06
CA GLY A 216 -14.77 7.33 -4.15
C GLY A 216 -15.14 8.81 -4.34
N ASP A 217 -14.18 9.74 -4.19
CA ASP A 217 -14.33 11.17 -4.48
C ASP A 217 -13.76 11.57 -5.86
N GLY A 218 -13.37 10.59 -6.66
CA GLY A 218 -12.73 10.76 -7.97
C GLY A 218 -11.20 10.79 -7.93
N THR A 219 -10.58 10.73 -6.74
CA THR A 219 -9.13 10.62 -6.60
C THR A 219 -8.66 9.16 -6.71
N VAL A 220 -7.47 8.99 -7.28
CA VAL A 220 -6.80 7.70 -7.42
C VAL A 220 -5.40 7.82 -6.86
N GLU A 221 -5.01 6.88 -6.00
CA GLU A 221 -3.71 6.85 -5.37
C GLU A 221 -3.02 5.50 -5.55
N VAL A 222 -1.69 5.50 -5.42
CA VAL A 222 -0.86 4.30 -5.58
C VAL A 222 0.06 4.15 -4.38
N GLY A 223 0.04 2.98 -3.77
CA GLY A 223 0.86 2.65 -2.60
C GLY A 223 0.14 1.69 -1.67
N LYS A 224 0.88 0.90 -0.88
CA LYS A 224 0.23 -0.02 0.07
C LYS A 224 -0.47 0.73 1.21
N GLU A 225 0.04 1.90 1.56
CA GLU A 225 -0.49 2.79 2.58
C GLU A 225 -0.66 4.17 1.96
N VAL A 226 -1.82 4.77 2.17
CA VAL A 226 -2.16 6.11 1.67
C VAL A 226 -2.89 6.89 2.76
N VAL A 227 -2.74 8.21 2.74
CA VAL A 227 -3.41 9.12 3.67
C VAL A 227 -4.15 10.15 2.84
N HIS A 228 -5.47 10.21 2.99
CA HIS A 228 -6.32 11.11 2.22
C HIS A 228 -7.19 12.00 3.10
N THR A 229 -7.60 13.15 2.56
CA THR A 229 -8.46 14.11 3.25
C THR A 229 -9.68 14.39 2.39
N TYR A 230 -10.87 14.21 2.97
CA TYR A 230 -12.14 14.44 2.28
C TYR A 230 -12.66 15.83 2.64
N PRO A 231 -12.83 16.76 1.67
CA PRO A 231 -13.22 18.14 1.96
C PRO A 231 -14.72 18.29 2.25
N ASN A 232 -15.53 17.30 1.87
CA ASN A 232 -16.99 17.35 1.99
C ASN A 232 -17.49 16.14 2.77
N ALA A 233 -18.66 16.30 3.39
CA ALA A 233 -19.36 15.19 4.01
C ALA A 233 -20.01 14.28 2.97
N GLY A 234 -20.14 13.01 3.29
CA GLY A 234 -20.68 12.01 2.37
C GLY A 234 -20.34 10.58 2.78
N THR A 235 -20.82 9.65 1.97
CA THR A 235 -20.40 8.24 2.03
C THR A 235 -19.57 7.97 0.78
N TYR A 236 -18.36 7.47 0.99
CA TYR A 236 -17.38 7.21 -0.05
C TYR A 236 -17.11 5.72 -0.15
N ASP A 237 -17.31 5.16 -1.34
CA ASP A 237 -16.97 3.77 -1.65
C ASP A 237 -15.48 3.71 -2.00
N ILE A 238 -14.67 3.29 -1.04
CA ILE A 238 -13.22 3.12 -1.23
C ILE A 238 -13.00 1.75 -1.82
N ARG A 239 -12.29 1.72 -2.95
CA ARG A 239 -11.97 0.50 -3.69
C ARG A 239 -10.46 0.33 -3.78
N LEU A 240 -9.99 -0.87 -3.45
CA LEU A 240 -8.63 -1.33 -3.66
C LEU A 240 -8.61 -2.33 -4.81
N ASP A 241 -7.79 -2.05 -5.82
CA ASP A 241 -7.47 -2.97 -6.90
C ASP A 241 -6.02 -3.44 -6.80
N VAL A 242 -5.83 -4.75 -6.71
CA VAL A 242 -4.53 -5.43 -6.80
C VAL A 242 -4.68 -6.59 -7.77
N CYS A 243 -3.87 -6.61 -8.82
CA CYS A 243 -4.04 -7.56 -9.91
C CYS A 243 -5.46 -7.47 -10.52
N THR A 244 -6.18 -8.60 -10.56
CA THR A 244 -7.58 -8.69 -10.99
C THR A 244 -8.56 -8.71 -9.82
N GLN A 245 -8.08 -8.63 -8.58
CA GLN A 245 -8.93 -8.62 -7.40
C GLN A 245 -9.28 -7.20 -6.98
N THR A 246 -10.52 -7.06 -6.52
CA THR A 246 -11.09 -5.81 -6.04
C THR A 246 -11.70 -6.03 -4.68
N VAL A 247 -11.35 -5.17 -3.72
CA VAL A 247 -11.99 -5.11 -2.40
C VAL A 247 -12.57 -3.72 -2.21
N GLU A 248 -13.74 -3.62 -1.59
CA GLU A 248 -14.46 -2.36 -1.40
C GLU A 248 -14.97 -2.23 0.04
N LYS A 249 -14.85 -1.02 0.62
CA LYS A 249 -15.40 -0.65 1.94
C LYS A 249 -15.88 0.79 1.91
N GLN A 250 -16.86 1.09 2.76
CA GLN A 250 -17.38 2.44 2.88
C GLN A 250 -16.66 3.25 3.97
N LEU A 251 -16.36 4.49 3.64
CA LEU A 251 -16.02 5.54 4.59
C LEU A 251 -17.20 6.49 4.74
N ILE A 252 -17.55 6.81 5.98
CA ILE A 252 -18.55 7.84 6.30
C ILE A 252 -17.80 9.09 6.75
N VAL A 253 -18.07 10.22 6.10
CA VAL A 253 -17.61 11.55 6.54
C VAL A 253 -18.85 12.33 6.99
N ASN A 254 -18.95 12.58 8.28
CA ASN A 254 -20.09 13.28 8.87
C ASN A 254 -20.07 14.78 8.48
N PRO A 255 -21.22 15.45 8.38
CA PRO A 255 -21.27 16.89 8.17
C PRO A 255 -20.68 17.68 9.34
N VAL A 256 -20.08 18.83 9.04
CA VAL A 256 -19.67 19.79 10.08
C VAL A 256 -20.93 20.37 10.69
N CYS A 257 -21.00 20.34 12.02
CA CYS A 257 -22.07 21.02 12.76
C CYS A 257 -21.92 22.53 12.59
N SER A 258 -23.00 23.19 12.17
CA SER A 258 -23.06 24.64 12.11
C SER A 258 -24.40 25.14 12.62
N VAL A 259 -24.36 26.00 13.63
CA VAL A 259 -25.56 26.63 14.19
C VAL A 259 -25.48 28.15 14.11
N TYR A 260 -26.64 28.75 13.93
CA TYR A 260 -26.83 30.20 14.00
C TYR A 260 -28.05 30.46 14.86
N ALA A 261 -27.88 31.24 15.93
CA ALA A 261 -28.92 31.47 16.94
C ALA A 261 -29.88 32.63 16.58
N GLY A 262 -29.73 33.26 15.41
CA GLY A 262 -30.50 34.45 15.04
C GLY A 262 -29.87 35.76 15.52
N ASP A 263 -30.30 36.88 14.93
CA ASP A 263 -29.86 38.22 15.34
C ASP A 263 -30.57 38.67 16.63
N MET A 264 -30.15 39.83 17.15
CA MET A 264 -30.80 40.49 18.28
C MET A 264 -32.28 40.79 18.03
N GLN A 265 -33.14 40.41 18.98
CA GLN A 265 -34.59 40.55 18.91
C GLN A 265 -35.13 41.39 20.07
N TYR A 266 -36.38 41.85 19.93
CA TYR A 266 -37.10 42.62 20.95
C TYR A 266 -38.47 41.99 21.20
N THR A 267 -38.89 41.93 22.46
CA THR A 267 -40.26 41.56 22.86
C THR A 267 -40.67 42.36 24.10
N CYS A 268 -41.97 42.39 24.41
CA CYS A 268 -42.46 42.96 25.68
C CYS A 268 -42.49 41.87 26.77
N GLU A 269 -42.45 42.27 28.04
CA GLU A 269 -42.47 41.37 29.22
C GLU A 269 -43.61 40.32 29.20
N ASP A 270 -44.78 40.67 28.69
CA ASP A 270 -45.95 39.78 28.62
C ASP A 270 -46.18 39.13 27.23
N VAL A 271 -45.21 39.27 26.32
CA VAL A 271 -45.30 38.77 24.95
C VAL A 271 -44.28 37.66 24.74
N TYR A 272 -44.78 36.44 24.48
CA TYR A 272 -43.92 35.32 24.09
C TYR A 272 -43.25 35.61 22.75
N PHE A 273 -41.97 35.26 22.65
CA PHE A 273 -41.18 35.48 21.44
C PHE A 273 -40.99 34.16 20.69
N ASN A 274 -41.58 34.04 19.50
CA ASN A 274 -41.41 32.87 18.64
C ASN A 274 -40.26 33.10 17.65
N TYR A 275 -39.16 32.38 17.81
CA TYR A 275 -37.98 32.49 16.93
C TYR A 275 -38.27 32.11 15.47
N ALA A 276 -39.34 31.34 15.20
CA ALA A 276 -39.74 31.04 13.82
C ALA A 276 -40.26 32.27 13.06
N LEU A 277 -40.64 33.34 13.78
CA LEU A 277 -41.19 34.58 13.21
C LEU A 277 -40.17 35.72 13.18
N SER A 278 -38.92 35.50 13.59
CA SER A 278 -37.90 36.54 13.52
C SER A 278 -37.51 36.83 12.07
N ALA A 279 -36.94 38.01 11.83
CA ALA A 279 -36.46 38.39 10.50
C ALA A 279 -35.33 37.46 9.99
N THR A 280 -34.52 36.95 10.92
CA THR A 280 -33.44 35.97 10.70
C THR A 280 -33.62 34.82 11.70
N PRO A 281 -34.45 33.81 11.35
CA PRO A 281 -34.68 32.66 12.22
C PRO A 281 -33.39 31.88 12.48
N PRO A 282 -33.22 31.31 13.69
CA PRO A 282 -32.15 30.38 13.96
C PRO A 282 -32.09 29.23 12.95
N THR A 283 -30.90 28.77 12.65
CA THR A 283 -30.66 27.61 11.77
C THR A 283 -29.67 26.65 12.41
N ALA A 284 -29.81 25.38 12.06
CA ALA A 284 -28.89 24.32 12.43
C ALA A 284 -28.74 23.36 11.25
N THR A 285 -27.50 23.00 10.93
CA THR A 285 -27.18 22.03 9.89
C THR A 285 -26.03 21.14 10.34
N GLY A 286 -26.05 19.88 9.90
CA GLY A 286 -25.01 18.91 10.22
C GLY A 286 -24.99 18.43 11.68
N ASP A 287 -25.98 18.84 12.46
CA ASP A 287 -26.19 18.44 13.84
C ASP A 287 -27.09 17.19 13.95
N SER A 288 -26.88 16.44 15.02
CA SER A 288 -27.71 15.32 15.45
C SER A 288 -28.86 15.75 16.37
N ALA A 289 -28.69 16.90 17.03
CA ALA A 289 -29.66 17.53 17.91
C ALA A 289 -29.24 18.99 18.18
N VAL A 290 -30.21 19.79 18.62
CA VAL A 290 -29.95 21.15 19.13
C VAL A 290 -30.43 21.28 20.57
N ARG A 291 -29.86 22.21 21.32
CA ARG A 291 -30.36 22.60 22.64
C ARG A 291 -30.09 24.06 22.97
N TRP A 292 -31.11 24.73 23.49
CA TRP A 292 -31.06 26.10 23.96
C TRP A 292 -30.81 26.19 25.46
N PHE A 293 -30.04 27.22 25.84
CA PHE A 293 -29.78 27.65 27.20
C PHE A 293 -30.07 29.15 27.28
N THR A 294 -30.56 29.62 28.43
CA THR A 294 -30.88 31.03 28.66
C THR A 294 -30.23 31.48 29.97
N THR A 295 -29.78 32.74 30.02
CA THR A 295 -29.42 33.41 31.28
C THR A 295 -30.63 34.01 32.00
N GLY A 296 -31.77 34.09 31.31
CA GLY A 296 -33.02 34.58 31.85
C GLY A 296 -33.70 33.61 32.82
N LEU A 297 -34.69 34.12 33.54
CA LEU A 297 -35.59 33.39 34.43
C LEU A 297 -36.80 32.80 33.67
N GLY A 298 -37.03 33.22 32.43
CA GLY A 298 -38.07 32.66 31.56
C GLY A 298 -37.76 31.24 31.07
N THR A 299 -38.63 30.69 30.23
CA THR A 299 -38.54 29.31 29.75
C THR A 299 -38.79 29.19 28.26
N PHE A 300 -38.26 28.14 27.64
CA PHE A 300 -38.63 27.75 26.27
C PHE A 300 -39.80 26.76 26.30
N ASN A 301 -40.67 26.79 25.29
CA ASN A 301 -41.67 25.72 25.11
C ASN A 301 -41.02 24.34 24.98
N ASP A 302 -39.96 24.26 24.18
CA ASP A 302 -39.08 23.10 24.05
C ASP A 302 -37.69 23.60 23.64
N PRO A 303 -36.68 23.51 24.52
CA PRO A 303 -35.34 23.98 24.21
C PRO A 303 -34.62 23.11 23.16
N ASN A 304 -35.19 21.98 22.71
CA ASN A 304 -34.56 21.12 21.71
C ASN A 304 -35.06 21.38 20.27
N LEU A 305 -35.85 22.43 20.07
CA LEU A 305 -36.25 22.88 18.74
C LEU A 305 -35.22 23.89 18.19
N VAL A 306 -35.05 23.91 16.86
CA VAL A 306 -34.22 24.94 16.18
C VAL A 306 -34.83 26.32 16.40
N THR A 307 -36.15 26.44 16.25
CA THR A 307 -36.90 27.69 16.42
C THR A 307 -37.89 27.60 17.59
N PRO A 308 -37.42 27.66 18.84
CA PRO A 308 -38.29 27.58 20.01
C PRO A 308 -39.09 28.88 20.21
N THR A 309 -40.07 28.83 21.10
CA THR A 309 -40.74 30.03 21.64
C THR A 309 -40.26 30.28 23.06
N TYR A 310 -39.78 31.49 23.33
CA TYR A 310 -39.37 31.92 24.66
C TYR A 310 -40.53 32.64 25.37
N PHE A 311 -40.75 32.28 26.63
CA PHE A 311 -41.73 32.87 27.53
C PHE A 311 -40.97 33.65 28.59
N PRO A 312 -40.92 34.99 28.50
CA PRO A 312 -40.30 35.80 29.53
C PRO A 312 -40.96 35.56 30.89
N HIS A 313 -40.16 35.61 31.95
CA HIS A 313 -40.71 35.67 33.31
C HIS A 313 -41.24 37.09 33.58
N VAL A 314 -42.29 37.23 34.41
CA VAL A 314 -42.93 38.51 34.75
C VAL A 314 -42.02 39.56 35.41
N SER A 315 -40.76 39.21 35.72
CA SER A 315 -39.77 40.14 36.26
C SER A 315 -38.75 40.60 35.22
N GLU A 316 -38.67 39.93 34.07
CA GLU A 316 -37.77 40.28 32.96
C GLU A 316 -38.37 41.46 32.21
N GLY A 317 -37.65 42.58 32.13
CA GLY A 317 -38.14 43.78 31.46
C GLY A 317 -39.12 44.63 32.28
N ALA A 318 -39.43 44.28 33.53
CA ALA A 318 -40.54 44.90 34.28
C ALA A 318 -40.37 46.38 34.67
N THR A 319 -39.12 46.83 34.86
CA THR A 319 -38.84 48.23 35.24
C THR A 319 -37.86 48.92 34.30
N GLN A 320 -37.10 48.15 33.54
CA GLN A 320 -36.07 48.58 32.59
C GLN A 320 -35.89 47.45 31.57
N ASN A 321 -35.44 47.80 30.35
CA ASN A 321 -35.02 46.82 29.35
C ASN A 321 -34.06 45.78 29.94
N ASP A 322 -34.44 44.52 29.86
CA ASP A 322 -33.61 43.40 30.27
C ASP A 322 -33.03 42.72 29.02
N THR A 323 -31.73 42.40 29.03
CA THR A 323 -31.07 41.75 27.88
C THR A 323 -30.75 40.32 28.25
N ILE A 324 -31.51 39.39 27.68
CA ILE A 324 -31.38 37.96 27.92
C ILE A 324 -30.41 37.39 26.89
N LEU A 325 -29.34 36.76 27.38
CA LEU A 325 -28.42 36.02 26.53
C LEU A 325 -28.92 34.58 26.39
N MET A 326 -29.02 34.13 25.15
CA MET A 326 -29.41 32.76 24.82
C MET A 326 -28.30 32.09 24.04
N MET A 327 -27.97 30.87 24.42
CA MET A 327 -26.95 30.06 23.78
C MET A 327 -27.61 28.85 23.15
N MET A 328 -27.42 28.69 21.85
CA MET A 328 -27.78 27.51 21.10
C MET A 328 -26.56 26.62 20.95
N VAL A 329 -26.69 25.34 21.31
CA VAL A 329 -25.67 24.31 21.08
C VAL A 329 -26.20 23.33 20.04
N GLY A 330 -25.49 23.18 18.93
CA GLY A 330 -25.70 22.09 17.98
C GLY A 330 -24.76 20.93 18.33
N TYR A 331 -25.31 19.73 18.49
CA TYR A 331 -24.54 18.54 18.79
C TYR A 331 -24.12 17.84 17.50
N GLY A 332 -22.84 17.90 17.15
CA GLY A 332 -22.30 17.25 15.96
C GLY A 332 -22.38 15.72 16.03
N PHE A 333 -22.33 15.07 14.86
CA PHE A 333 -22.17 13.61 14.81
C PHE A 333 -20.72 13.25 15.11
N TYR A 334 -20.49 12.46 16.17
CA TYR A 334 -19.15 11.97 16.54
C TYR A 334 -18.44 11.34 15.32
N PRO A 335 -17.18 11.70 15.01
CA PRO A 335 -16.24 12.46 15.84
C PRO A 335 -16.24 13.99 15.62
N CYS A 336 -17.22 14.56 14.92
CA CYS A 336 -17.23 15.98 14.60
C CYS A 336 -17.65 16.82 15.79
N ASP A 337 -17.00 17.97 15.94
CA ASP A 337 -17.23 18.87 17.05
C ASP A 337 -18.65 19.45 17.04
N ASN A 338 -19.12 19.77 18.24
CA ASN A 338 -20.32 20.57 18.45
C ASN A 338 -20.05 22.02 18.03
N ASP A 339 -21.10 22.73 17.65
CA ASP A 339 -21.04 24.16 17.39
C ASP A 339 -21.94 24.93 18.36
N THR A 340 -21.58 26.19 18.65
CA THR A 340 -22.32 27.03 19.58
C THR A 340 -22.51 28.44 19.04
N ALA A 341 -23.73 28.95 19.12
CA ALA A 341 -24.07 30.30 18.73
C ALA A 341 -24.84 31.03 19.83
N TRP A 342 -24.70 32.35 19.86
CA TRP A 342 -25.36 33.21 20.85
C TRP A 342 -26.38 34.12 20.17
N ALA A 343 -27.50 34.33 20.85
CA ALA A 343 -28.53 35.30 20.50
C ALA A 343 -28.83 36.20 21.69
N GLN A 344 -29.41 37.37 21.39
CA GLN A 344 -29.84 38.34 22.38
C GLN A 344 -31.33 38.62 22.20
N LEU A 345 -32.08 38.51 23.30
CA LEU A 345 -33.47 38.96 23.35
C LEU A 345 -33.57 40.11 24.35
N VAL A 346 -33.97 41.29 23.89
CA VAL A 346 -34.26 42.41 24.77
C VAL A 346 -35.74 42.38 25.11
N VAL A 347 -36.02 42.18 26.40
CA VAL A 347 -37.37 42.27 26.96
C VAL A 347 -37.56 43.69 27.46
N VAL A 348 -38.46 44.43 26.81
CA VAL A 348 -38.78 45.80 27.18
C VAL A 348 -40.03 45.83 28.06
N PRO A 349 -40.15 46.85 28.94
CA PRO A 349 -41.37 47.05 29.72
C PRO A 349 -42.60 47.12 28.82
N GLY A 350 -43.69 46.46 29.22
CA GLY A 350 -44.96 46.51 28.51
C GLY A 350 -45.56 47.92 28.50
N ALA A 351 -46.43 48.19 27.53
CA ALA A 351 -47.24 49.40 27.56
C ALA A 351 -48.23 49.28 28.73
N PHE A 352 -48.16 50.23 29.66
CA PHE A 352 -49.07 50.32 30.80
C PHE A 352 -50.00 51.52 30.61
N ALA A 353 -51.28 51.35 30.89
CA ALA A 353 -52.26 52.43 30.87
C ALA A 353 -53.28 52.27 31.99
N GLU A 354 -53.51 53.35 32.72
CA GLU A 354 -54.51 53.48 33.77
C GLU A 354 -55.45 54.64 33.40
N ALA A 355 -56.74 54.33 33.27
CA ALA A 355 -57.76 55.27 32.81
C ALA A 355 -58.24 56.25 33.91
N GLY A 356 -57.61 56.23 35.09
CA GLY A 356 -58.07 56.94 36.29
C GLY A 356 -59.07 56.11 37.11
N SER A 357 -59.55 56.69 38.21
CA SER A 357 -60.54 56.10 39.10
C SER A 357 -61.96 56.09 38.49
N ASP A 358 -62.81 55.16 38.95
CA ASP A 358 -64.24 55.17 38.62
C ASP A 358 -64.93 56.41 39.22
N GLU A 359 -65.60 57.23 38.38
CA GLU A 359 -66.28 58.45 38.80
C GLU A 359 -67.70 58.62 38.23
N ASN A 360 -68.53 59.41 38.91
CA ASN A 360 -69.91 59.67 38.53
C ASN A 360 -70.04 61.04 37.84
N SER A 361 -70.73 61.11 36.69
CA SER A 361 -71.07 62.36 35.99
C SER A 361 -72.59 62.45 35.70
N CYS A 362 -73.10 63.66 35.48
CA CYS A 362 -74.50 63.93 35.12
C CYS A 362 -74.72 63.85 33.59
N PHE A 363 -75.92 63.44 33.17
CA PHE A 363 -76.27 63.35 31.76
C PHE A 363 -76.18 64.71 31.06
N GLY A 364 -75.35 64.80 30.00
CA GLY A 364 -75.17 65.99 29.19
C GLY A 364 -73.98 66.88 29.59
N ASP A 365 -73.36 66.61 30.74
CA ASP A 365 -72.15 67.33 31.16
C ASP A 365 -70.90 66.65 30.58
N PRO A 366 -70.01 67.40 29.88
CA PRO A 366 -68.73 66.85 29.44
C PRO A 366 -67.88 66.51 30.66
N TYR A 367 -67.33 65.30 30.69
CA TYR A 367 -66.39 64.89 31.73
C TYR A 367 -64.95 65.12 31.25
N ASP A 368 -64.16 65.86 32.05
CA ASP A 368 -62.76 66.12 31.79
C ASP A 368 -61.87 65.20 32.65
N PHE A 369 -61.23 64.23 32.01
CA PHE A 369 -60.33 63.28 32.67
C PHE A 369 -59.12 63.93 33.35
N ALA A 370 -58.78 65.18 33.02
CA ALA A 370 -57.74 65.94 33.73
C ALA A 370 -58.15 66.35 35.15
N THR A 371 -59.45 66.23 35.48
CA THR A 371 -60.02 66.60 36.79
C THR A 371 -60.30 65.39 37.70
N SER A 372 -59.98 64.17 37.25
CA SER A 372 -60.13 62.92 38.00
C SER A 372 -59.32 62.92 39.30
N THR A 373 -59.84 62.25 40.33
CA THR A 373 -59.21 62.09 41.64
C THR A 373 -57.90 61.31 41.56
N ASP A 374 -57.86 60.23 40.75
CA ASP A 374 -56.61 59.59 40.32
C ASP A 374 -56.27 60.01 38.88
N SER A 375 -55.03 60.44 38.67
CA SER A 375 -54.59 60.93 37.37
C SER A 375 -54.50 59.81 36.35
N VAL A 376 -55.05 60.04 35.15
CA VAL A 376 -54.79 59.19 33.99
C VAL A 376 -53.29 59.14 33.73
N PHE A 377 -52.75 57.94 33.62
CA PHE A 377 -51.34 57.73 33.37
C PHE A 377 -51.14 56.58 32.39
N ALA A 378 -50.14 56.73 31.52
CA ALA A 378 -49.67 55.63 30.69
C ALA A 378 -48.16 55.76 30.49
N THR A 379 -47.50 54.62 30.32
CA THR A 379 -46.06 54.53 30.04
C THR A 379 -45.77 53.53 28.94
N ASN A 380 -44.59 53.68 28.32
CA ASN A 380 -44.03 52.74 27.36
C ASN A 380 -44.96 52.43 26.16
N TYR A 381 -45.73 53.44 25.72
CA TYR A 381 -46.65 53.33 24.59
C TYR A 381 -46.18 54.17 23.39
N VAL A 382 -46.56 53.75 22.18
CA VAL A 382 -46.36 54.53 20.94
C VAL A 382 -47.61 55.31 20.56
N MET A 383 -48.79 54.79 20.89
CA MET A 383 -50.08 55.43 20.70
C MET A 383 -51.04 55.09 21.83
N LEU A 384 -51.88 56.04 22.22
CA LEU A 384 -53.01 55.82 23.11
C LEU A 384 -54.30 55.90 22.31
N HIS A 385 -55.22 54.98 22.57
CA HIS A 385 -56.54 54.97 21.98
C HIS A 385 -57.59 54.85 23.08
N TRP A 386 -58.43 55.88 23.20
CA TRP A 386 -59.56 55.87 24.11
C TRP A 386 -60.75 55.22 23.43
N THR A 387 -61.38 54.27 24.12
CA THR A 387 -62.66 53.70 23.71
C THR A 387 -63.66 53.93 24.82
N THR A 388 -64.92 54.13 24.45
CA THR A 388 -66.03 54.25 25.41
C THR A 388 -67.11 53.25 25.04
N SER A 389 -67.72 52.63 26.05
CA SER A 389 -68.91 51.80 25.89
C SER A 389 -70.21 52.61 25.99
N GLY A 390 -70.14 53.90 26.32
CA GLY A 390 -71.26 54.83 26.31
C GLY A 390 -71.53 55.39 24.90
N THR A 391 -72.79 55.76 24.64
CA THR A 391 -73.24 56.34 23.36
C THR A 391 -73.34 57.85 23.39
#